data_AF-A0A1S6FQY0-F1
#
_entry.id   AF-A0A1S6FQY0-F1
#
_cell.length_a   1.000
_cell.length_b   1.000
_cell.length_c   1.000
_cell.angle_alpha   90.00
_cell.angle_beta   90.00
_cell.angle_gamma   90.00
#
_symmetry.space_group_name_H-M   'P 1'
#
loop_
_entity.id
_entity.type
_entity.pdbx_description
1 polymer ?
#
loop_
_entity_poly.entity_id
_entity_poly.type
_entity_poly.pdbx_seq_one_letter_code
_entity_poly.pdbx_strand_id
1 'polypeptide(L)'
;MIARETTLFAAIWFLVGGIDDLLVDLIYGVRRIRLRLVGREAWPHPASVALDPVPPGRIAVFVAAWDESQVIGRMLRAALHRFDHAEYAIYVGTYPNDPATIAAVAEVAQTDPRVRLVIGGKAGPTTKADCLNTLWRALLRDETAEGFAALGVVLHDAEDIVHPLELKVFAHWLPHCATVQLPVMPLPHPRSRFVAGHYCDEFAEAHAKTLVVRQALGAGLPLAGVGCAIRRDMLGTIADARGGSPFDATSLTEDYELGLTIHAMGGKAMLARVPESPGGRPVAVRAYFPDTLKASTRQKARWLTGIALAGWDRTGWHARAHLGDHWMRMRDRRATLALPVLAIAYCTLLLWSVSLSVHGLVGSPPPALDPLVHALLWANFALLLWRLAVRAAFVHRAYGWREACWSAPRVLVGNYIALFAARRAIGLYTRMLFGAAPRWDKTAHQFPDLPEQVAG
;
A
#
# COMPACT_ATOMS: atom_id res chain seq x y z
N MET A 1 -23.62 6.45 -34.16
CA MET A 1 -22.54 7.47 -34.07
C MET A 1 -21.97 7.55 -32.66
N ILE A 2 -22.75 7.98 -31.64
CA ILE A 2 -22.26 8.14 -30.26
C ILE A 2 -21.60 6.87 -29.70
N ALA A 3 -22.26 5.70 -29.82
CA ALA A 3 -21.70 4.43 -29.35
C ALA A 3 -20.37 4.06 -30.02
N ARG A 4 -20.17 4.43 -31.30
CA ARG A 4 -18.93 4.17 -32.05
C ARG A 4 -17.78 5.04 -31.54
N GLU A 5 -18.03 6.34 -31.38
CA GLU A 5 -17.01 7.28 -30.89
C GLU A 5 -16.59 6.95 -29.45
N THR A 6 -17.55 6.59 -28.58
CA THR A 6 -17.23 6.18 -27.21
C THR A 6 -16.48 4.84 -27.18
N THR A 7 -16.79 3.90 -28.07
CA THR A 7 -16.01 2.66 -28.24
C THR A 7 -14.57 2.97 -28.65
N LEU A 8 -14.36 3.81 -29.67
CA LEU A 8 -13.03 4.14 -30.16
C LEU A 8 -12.18 4.79 -29.08
N PHE A 9 -12.76 5.78 -28.38
CA PHE A 9 -12.10 6.44 -27.26
C PHE A 9 -11.68 5.44 -26.17
N ALA A 10 -12.61 4.60 -25.70
CA ALA A 10 -12.32 3.61 -24.68
C ALA A 10 -11.28 2.58 -25.14
N ALA A 11 -11.38 2.08 -26.38
CA ALA A 11 -10.49 1.08 -26.92
C ALA A 11 -9.05 1.59 -27.08
N ILE A 12 -8.86 2.83 -27.52
CA ILE A 12 -7.53 3.44 -27.62
C ILE A 12 -6.89 3.58 -26.24
N TRP A 13 -7.62 4.10 -25.25
CA TRP A 13 -7.07 4.29 -23.92
C TRP A 13 -6.84 2.99 -23.16
N PHE A 14 -7.68 1.96 -23.36
CA PHE A 14 -7.37 0.62 -22.86
C PHE A 14 -6.14 0.01 -23.52
N LEU A 15 -5.92 0.24 -24.81
CA LEU A 15 -4.73 -0.23 -25.50
C LEU A 15 -3.47 0.43 -24.92
N VAL A 16 -3.49 1.75 -24.73
CA VAL A 16 -2.40 2.50 -24.08
C VAL A 16 -2.12 1.96 -22.67
N GLY A 17 -3.16 1.78 -21.85
CA GLY A 17 -3.03 1.22 -20.51
C GLY A 17 -2.53 -0.23 -20.50
N GLY A 18 -2.96 -1.05 -21.46
CA GLY A 18 -2.52 -2.43 -21.60
C GLY A 18 -1.06 -2.55 -22.05
N ILE A 19 -0.60 -1.67 -22.94
CA ILE A 19 0.82 -1.58 -23.32
C ILE A 19 1.66 -1.15 -22.10
N ASP A 20 1.21 -0.14 -21.36
CA ASP A 20 1.87 0.32 -20.12
C ASP A 20 2.02 -0.84 -19.11
N ASP A 21 0.99 -1.64 -18.90
CA ASP A 21 1.04 -2.83 -18.04
C ASP A 21 1.92 -3.96 -18.60
N LEU A 22 1.93 -4.18 -19.92
CA LEU A 22 2.84 -5.13 -20.58
C LEU A 22 4.31 -4.76 -20.39
N LEU A 23 4.65 -3.47 -20.46
CA LEU A 23 6.02 -2.99 -20.25
C LEU A 23 6.51 -3.32 -18.83
N VAL A 24 5.65 -3.18 -17.81
CA VAL A 24 5.98 -3.61 -16.44
C VAL A 24 6.19 -5.11 -16.37
N ASP A 25 5.32 -5.90 -17.00
CA ASP A 25 5.46 -7.37 -17.03
C ASP A 25 6.75 -7.80 -17.74
N LEU A 26 7.13 -7.12 -18.83
CA LEU A 26 8.35 -7.37 -19.58
C LEU A 26 9.59 -7.05 -18.74
N ILE A 27 9.66 -5.87 -18.12
CA ILE A 27 10.79 -5.48 -17.26
C ILE A 27 10.92 -6.44 -16.08
N TYR A 28 9.80 -6.85 -15.50
CA TYR A 28 9.78 -7.87 -14.45
C TYR A 28 10.36 -9.21 -14.94
N GLY A 29 9.91 -9.68 -16.12
CA GLY A 29 10.37 -10.91 -16.75
C GLY A 29 11.87 -10.89 -17.04
N VAL A 30 12.35 -9.84 -17.71
CA VAL A 30 13.76 -9.62 -18.03
C VAL A 30 14.62 -9.59 -16.77
N ARG A 31 14.20 -8.85 -15.73
CA ARG A 31 14.91 -8.82 -14.45
C ARG A 31 14.99 -10.21 -13.83
N ARG A 32 13.90 -10.98 -13.85
CA ARG A 32 13.87 -12.33 -13.27
C ARG A 32 14.77 -13.30 -14.02
N ILE A 33 14.83 -13.20 -15.36
CA ILE A 33 15.74 -14.00 -16.19
C ILE A 33 17.18 -13.59 -15.89
N ARG A 34 17.50 -12.30 -15.86
CA ARG A 34 18.84 -11.80 -15.53
C ARG A 34 19.33 -12.29 -14.16
N LEU A 35 18.49 -12.22 -13.13
CA LEU A 35 18.82 -12.71 -11.78
C LEU A 35 19.03 -14.24 -11.72
N ARG A 36 18.44 -15.00 -12.65
CA ARG A 36 18.67 -16.45 -12.77
C ARG A 36 19.98 -16.76 -13.52
N LEU A 37 20.33 -15.96 -14.52
CA LEU A 37 21.50 -16.20 -15.38
C LEU A 37 22.80 -15.65 -14.79
N VAL A 38 22.78 -14.43 -14.29
CA VAL A 38 23.97 -13.70 -13.79
C VAL A 38 24.19 -13.93 -12.29
N GLY A 39 23.24 -14.59 -11.62
CA GLY A 39 23.18 -14.66 -10.17
C GLY A 39 22.50 -13.43 -9.56
N ARG A 40 22.31 -13.46 -8.24
CA ARG A 40 21.60 -12.41 -7.50
C ARG A 40 22.52 -11.20 -7.30
N GLU A 41 21.96 -9.98 -7.34
CA GLU A 41 22.69 -8.75 -7.01
C GLU A 41 23.32 -8.85 -5.61
N ALA A 42 24.50 -8.25 -5.43
CA ALA A 42 25.37 -8.29 -4.26
C ALA A 42 24.79 -7.57 -3.02
N TRP A 43 23.61 -7.98 -2.58
CA TRP A 43 22.99 -7.49 -1.35
C TRP A 43 22.86 -8.61 -0.30
N PRO A 44 22.88 -8.28 1.00
CA PRO A 44 22.81 -9.25 2.10
C PRO A 44 21.67 -10.25 1.91
N HIS A 45 21.94 -11.53 2.14
CA HIS A 45 21.12 -12.61 1.62
C HIS A 45 19.98 -13.05 2.57
N PRO A 46 18.83 -13.50 2.04
CA PRO A 46 17.69 -13.91 2.87
C PRO A 46 17.88 -15.13 3.77
N ALA A 47 18.69 -16.11 3.34
CA ALA A 47 18.99 -17.29 4.16
C ALA A 47 19.86 -16.93 5.37
N SER A 48 20.52 -15.76 5.31
CA SER A 48 21.41 -15.26 6.32
C SER A 48 20.61 -14.47 7.36
N VAL A 49 19.61 -13.64 7.02
CA VAL A 49 18.86 -12.84 8.02
C VAL A 49 18.24 -13.62 9.20
N ALA A 50 17.78 -14.86 9.00
CA ALA A 50 17.25 -15.69 10.09
C ALA A 50 18.34 -16.31 10.98
N LEU A 51 19.53 -16.52 10.42
CA LEU A 51 20.68 -17.22 11.03
C LEU A 51 21.82 -16.28 11.42
N ASP A 52 21.84 -15.07 10.89
CA ASP A 52 22.88 -14.07 11.07
C ASP A 52 22.71 -13.41 12.44
N PRO A 53 23.84 -13.06 13.08
CA PRO A 53 23.82 -12.20 14.24
C PRO A 53 23.07 -10.92 13.92
N VAL A 54 22.06 -10.60 14.74
CA VAL A 54 21.29 -9.37 14.58
C VAL A 54 22.21 -8.17 14.83
N PRO A 55 22.30 -7.21 13.89
CA PRO A 55 23.06 -6.00 14.14
C PRO A 55 22.55 -5.27 15.39
N PRO A 56 23.45 -4.73 16.23
CA PRO A 56 23.04 -4.03 17.44
C PRO A 56 22.27 -2.76 17.08
N GLY A 57 21.35 -2.36 17.96
CA GLY A 57 20.63 -1.10 17.80
C GLY A 57 19.15 -1.24 18.10
N ARG A 58 18.65 -0.34 18.96
CA ARG A 58 17.25 -0.33 19.36
C ARG A 58 16.35 0.09 18.21
N ILE A 59 15.32 -0.68 17.91
CA ILE A 59 14.30 -0.30 16.93
C ILE A 59 13.08 0.29 17.66
N ALA A 60 12.64 1.48 17.24
CA ALA A 60 11.43 2.08 17.74
C ALA A 60 10.26 1.74 16.81
N VAL A 61 9.22 1.08 17.32
CA VAL A 61 8.00 0.77 16.56
C VAL A 61 6.95 1.80 16.92
N PHE A 62 6.46 2.55 15.94
CA PHE A 62 5.43 3.57 16.11
C PHE A 62 4.07 3.03 15.68
N VAL A 63 3.09 3.14 16.57
CA VAL A 63 1.70 2.74 16.34
C VAL A 63 0.79 3.91 16.70
N ALA A 64 0.07 4.45 15.71
CA ALA A 64 -0.91 5.50 15.95
C ALA A 64 -2.31 4.89 16.14
N ALA A 65 -2.94 5.16 17.29
CA ALA A 65 -4.23 4.57 17.66
C ALA A 65 -5.30 5.65 17.92
N TRP A 66 -6.43 5.54 17.22
CA TRP A 66 -7.62 6.36 17.40
C TRP A 66 -8.87 5.50 17.22
N ASP A 67 -9.66 5.34 18.29
CA ASP A 67 -10.83 4.47 18.35
C ASP A 67 -10.49 2.99 18.04
N GLU A 68 -9.42 2.50 18.65
CA GLU A 68 -8.87 1.15 18.38
C GLU A 68 -8.88 0.24 19.62
N SER A 69 -9.70 0.57 20.63
CA SER A 69 -9.80 -0.17 21.89
C SER A 69 -10.10 -1.67 21.70
N GLN A 70 -10.80 -2.03 20.61
CA GLN A 70 -11.20 -3.40 20.28
C GLN A 70 -10.06 -4.27 19.71
N VAL A 71 -8.96 -3.67 19.24
CA VAL A 71 -7.88 -4.37 18.53
C VAL A 71 -6.50 -4.13 19.14
N ILE A 72 -6.21 -2.92 19.64
CA ILE A 72 -4.85 -2.52 19.99
C ILE A 72 -4.23 -3.39 21.08
N GLY A 73 -4.99 -3.75 22.11
CA GLY A 73 -4.49 -4.60 23.19
C GLY A 73 -4.12 -6.01 22.72
N ARG A 74 -4.86 -6.57 21.76
CA ARG A 74 -4.55 -7.88 21.15
C ARG A 74 -3.36 -7.78 20.20
N MET A 75 -3.31 -6.73 19.39
CA MET A 75 -2.18 -6.45 18.50
C MET A 75 -0.88 -6.33 19.28
N LEU A 76 -0.85 -5.55 20.36
CA LEU A 76 0.35 -5.34 21.19
C LEU A 76 0.83 -6.66 21.82
N ARG A 77 -0.08 -7.43 22.45
CA ARG A 77 0.26 -8.74 23.03
C ARG A 77 0.80 -9.70 21.98
N ALA A 78 0.17 -9.76 20.80
CA ALA A 78 0.63 -10.59 19.70
C ALA A 78 2.00 -10.14 19.18
N ALA A 79 2.24 -8.83 19.04
CA ALA A 79 3.53 -8.30 18.61
C ALA A 79 4.66 -8.61 19.61
N LEU A 80 4.41 -8.42 20.91
CA LEU A 80 5.37 -8.72 21.98
C LEU A 80 5.78 -10.19 22.01
N HIS A 81 4.83 -11.11 21.74
CA HIS A 81 5.09 -12.54 21.68
C HIS A 81 5.76 -12.98 20.37
N ARG A 82 5.48 -12.29 19.25
CA ARG A 82 5.94 -12.72 17.92
C ARG A 82 7.31 -12.17 17.57
N PHE A 83 7.63 -10.92 17.93
CA PHE A 83 8.89 -10.30 17.52
C PHE A 83 10.10 -11.07 18.07
N ASP A 84 10.89 -11.62 17.15
CA ASP A 84 12.16 -12.27 17.43
C ASP A 84 13.27 -11.22 17.31
N HIS A 85 13.34 -10.30 18.29
CA HIS A 85 14.36 -9.26 18.38
C HIS A 85 14.48 -8.80 19.83
N ALA A 86 15.71 -8.65 20.35
CA ALA A 86 15.93 -8.30 21.75
C ALA A 86 15.71 -6.80 22.03
N GLU A 87 16.22 -5.93 21.15
CA GLU A 87 16.27 -4.49 21.40
C GLU A 87 15.21 -3.72 20.62
N TYR A 88 14.00 -3.63 21.15
CA TYR A 88 12.95 -2.79 20.58
C TYR A 88 12.03 -2.19 21.64
N ALA A 89 11.33 -1.11 21.27
CA ALA A 89 10.25 -0.54 22.05
C ALA A 89 9.08 -0.14 21.13
N ILE A 90 7.85 -0.37 21.58
CA ILE A 90 6.63 -0.02 20.86
C ILE A 90 6.05 1.25 21.48
N TYR A 91 6.13 2.35 20.75
CA TYR A 91 5.52 3.62 21.10
C TYR A 91 4.11 3.67 20.53
N VAL A 92 3.12 3.81 21.40
CA VAL A 92 1.72 3.82 21.03
C VAL A 92 1.12 5.20 21.30
N GLY A 93 0.81 5.89 20.21
CA GLY A 93 0.24 7.23 20.24
C GLY A 93 -1.27 7.16 20.41
N THR A 94 -1.80 7.86 21.39
CA THR A 94 -3.23 7.89 21.74
C THR A 94 -3.70 9.33 21.93
N TYR A 95 -5.03 9.51 21.98
CA TYR A 95 -5.67 10.81 22.09
C TYR A 95 -6.35 10.99 23.46
N PRO A 96 -6.28 12.18 24.07
CA PRO A 96 -6.79 12.41 25.43
C PRO A 96 -8.31 12.22 25.56
N ASN A 97 -9.07 12.34 24.47
CA ASN A 97 -10.51 12.11 24.42
C ASN A 97 -10.91 10.69 23.98
N ASP A 98 -9.96 9.74 23.97
CA ASP A 98 -10.20 8.31 23.72
C ASP A 98 -9.72 7.47 24.93
N PRO A 99 -10.45 7.54 26.06
CA PRO A 99 -10.06 6.84 27.28
C PRO A 99 -10.08 5.31 27.12
N ALA A 100 -10.90 4.78 26.22
CA ALA A 100 -11.01 3.34 25.98
C ALA A 100 -9.73 2.78 25.33
N THR A 101 -9.20 3.45 24.30
CA THR A 101 -7.93 3.05 23.70
C THR A 101 -6.76 3.29 24.65
N ILE A 102 -6.76 4.40 25.41
CA ILE A 102 -5.74 4.65 26.44
C ILE A 102 -5.70 3.51 27.46
N ALA A 103 -6.84 3.10 27.99
CA ALA A 103 -6.93 2.01 28.97
C ALA A 103 -6.41 0.69 28.41
N ALA A 104 -6.79 0.33 27.17
CA ALA A 104 -6.35 -0.90 26.52
C ALA A 104 -4.81 -0.94 26.31
N VAL A 105 -4.19 0.19 26.00
CA VAL A 105 -2.72 0.28 25.86
C VAL A 105 -2.05 0.27 27.23
N ALA A 106 -2.60 1.00 28.20
CA ALA A 106 -2.07 1.06 29.56
C ALA A 106 -2.03 -0.33 30.23
N GLU A 107 -3.05 -1.16 30.02
CA GLU A 107 -3.09 -2.55 30.53
C GLU A 107 -1.86 -3.35 30.07
N VAL A 108 -1.48 -3.23 28.79
CA VAL A 108 -0.31 -3.94 28.26
C VAL A 108 0.99 -3.30 28.76
N ALA A 109 1.07 -1.97 28.76
CA ALA A 109 2.25 -1.23 29.21
C ALA A 109 2.60 -1.45 30.69
N GLN A 110 1.60 -1.74 31.55
CA GLN A 110 1.83 -2.12 32.95
C GLN A 110 2.53 -3.48 33.09
N THR A 111 2.35 -4.37 32.12
CA THR A 111 2.87 -5.74 32.15
C THR A 111 4.19 -5.92 31.39
N ASP A 112 4.48 -5.04 30.42
CA ASP A 112 5.68 -5.14 29.60
C ASP A 112 6.30 -3.75 29.35
N PRO A 113 7.53 -3.49 29.84
CA PRO A 113 8.18 -2.18 29.74
C PRO A 113 8.58 -1.80 28.31
N ARG A 114 8.52 -2.74 27.35
CA ARG A 114 8.76 -2.44 25.93
C ARG A 114 7.64 -1.62 25.32
N VAL A 115 6.45 -1.58 25.91
CA VAL A 115 5.32 -0.77 25.42
C VAL A 115 5.28 0.58 26.12
N ARG A 116 5.35 1.65 25.33
CA ARG A 116 5.32 3.04 25.78
C ARG A 116 4.05 3.71 25.33
N LEU A 117 3.13 3.95 26.27
CA LEU A 117 1.93 4.75 26.03
C LEU A 117 2.31 6.24 25.94
N VAL A 118 1.94 6.89 24.84
CA VAL A 118 2.18 8.31 24.62
C VAL A 118 0.83 8.98 24.31
N ILE A 119 0.38 9.86 25.20
CA ILE A 119 -0.87 10.60 25.02
C ILE A 119 -0.57 11.96 24.38
N GLY A 120 -1.24 12.26 23.27
CA GLY A 120 -1.13 13.55 22.59
C GLY A 120 -1.73 14.72 23.38
N GLY A 121 -1.34 15.95 23.01
CA GLY A 121 -1.82 17.16 23.68
C GLY A 121 -3.14 17.72 23.14
N LYS A 122 -3.67 17.18 22.05
CA LYS A 122 -4.89 17.66 21.38
C LYS A 122 -5.94 16.56 21.33
N ALA A 123 -7.21 16.92 21.50
CA ALA A 123 -8.32 15.99 21.27
C ALA A 123 -8.33 15.52 19.80
N GLY A 124 -8.52 14.22 19.61
CA GLY A 124 -8.62 13.56 18.32
C GLY A 124 -10.04 13.57 17.72
N PRO A 125 -10.17 13.13 16.46
CA PRO A 125 -9.06 12.74 15.60
C PRO A 125 -8.37 13.97 15.00
N THR A 126 -7.04 13.98 15.03
CA THR A 126 -6.22 14.87 14.19
C THR A 126 -5.88 14.15 12.88
N THR A 127 -4.59 13.97 12.56
CA THR A 127 -4.11 13.12 11.46
C THR A 127 -3.15 12.06 12.00
N LYS A 128 -2.98 10.95 11.28
CA LYS A 128 -2.00 9.90 11.63
C LYS A 128 -0.60 10.51 11.78
N ALA A 129 -0.20 11.38 10.84
CA ALA A 129 1.04 12.14 10.90
C ALA A 129 1.22 12.98 12.19
N ASP A 130 0.19 13.69 12.65
CA ASP A 130 0.25 14.46 13.91
C ASP A 130 0.44 13.54 15.14
N CYS A 131 -0.23 12.37 15.14
CA CYS A 131 0.00 11.34 16.15
C CYS A 131 1.44 10.79 16.09
N LEU A 132 1.96 10.47 14.90
CA LEU A 132 3.33 10.00 14.71
C LEU A 132 4.37 11.05 15.13
N ASN A 133 4.11 12.35 14.92
CA ASN A 133 4.97 13.44 15.42
C ASN A 133 4.97 13.54 16.96
N THR A 134 3.89 13.10 17.62
CA THR A 134 3.85 12.97 19.08
C THR A 134 4.76 11.84 19.54
N LEU A 135 4.75 10.70 18.84
CA LEU A 135 5.66 9.58 19.11
C LEU A 135 7.12 9.93 18.84
N TRP A 136 7.38 10.67 17.75
CA TRP A 136 8.71 11.19 17.43
C TRP A 136 9.31 11.97 18.60
N ARG A 137 8.56 12.94 19.13
CA ARG A 137 9.02 13.74 20.29
C ARG A 137 9.21 12.90 21.55
N ALA A 138 8.41 11.85 21.74
CA ALA A 138 8.62 10.93 22.85
C ALA A 138 9.92 10.13 22.70
N LEU A 139 10.18 9.59 21.51
CA LEU A 139 11.44 8.91 21.20
C LEU A 139 12.65 9.82 21.45
N LEU A 140 12.61 11.08 21.00
CA LEU A 140 13.71 12.03 21.22
C LEU A 140 14.01 12.28 22.71
N ARG A 141 12.96 12.38 23.54
CA ARG A 141 13.12 12.53 24.99
C ARG A 141 13.73 11.28 25.61
N ASP A 142 13.30 10.11 25.19
CA ASP A 142 13.77 8.84 25.72
C ASP A 142 15.22 8.56 25.29
N GLU A 143 15.58 8.86 24.03
CA GLU A 143 16.97 8.83 23.53
C GLU A 143 17.89 9.71 24.40
N THR A 144 17.41 10.91 24.76
CA THR A 144 18.15 11.85 25.61
C THR A 144 18.25 11.37 27.05
N ALA A 145 17.15 10.87 27.63
CA ALA A 145 17.07 10.47 29.04
C ALA A 145 17.79 9.16 29.34
N GLU A 146 17.74 8.19 28.41
CA GLU A 146 18.31 6.86 28.58
C GLU A 146 19.68 6.70 27.90
N GLY A 147 20.13 7.70 27.11
CA GLY A 147 21.45 7.69 26.49
C GLY A 147 21.61 6.68 25.36
N PHE A 148 20.60 6.56 24.48
CA PHE A 148 20.67 5.72 23.28
C PHE A 148 20.27 6.48 22.02
N ALA A 149 20.61 5.94 20.86
CA ALA A 149 20.05 6.35 19.58
C ALA A 149 19.40 5.15 18.92
N ALA A 150 18.15 5.29 18.47
CA ALA A 150 17.47 4.23 17.75
C ALA A 150 18.16 3.97 16.40
N LEU A 151 18.20 2.72 15.95
CA LEU A 151 18.65 2.37 14.60
C LEU A 151 17.69 2.92 13.54
N GLY A 152 16.39 2.85 13.83
CA GLY A 152 15.34 3.34 12.97
C GLY A 152 13.97 3.28 13.62
N VAL A 153 13.02 3.88 12.91
CA VAL A 153 11.60 3.93 13.27
C VAL A 153 10.82 3.05 12.31
N VAL A 154 10.09 2.07 12.85
CA VAL A 154 9.18 1.19 12.13
C VAL A 154 7.75 1.70 12.29
N LEU A 155 6.96 1.73 11.22
CA LEU A 155 5.55 2.13 11.29
C LEU A 155 4.64 0.90 11.21
N HIS A 156 3.65 0.84 12.10
CA HIS A 156 2.57 -0.15 12.09
C HIS A 156 1.22 0.50 12.40
N ASP A 157 0.16 -0.11 11.88
CA ASP A 157 -1.21 0.19 12.24
C ASP A 157 -1.69 -0.71 13.39
N ALA A 158 -2.74 -0.29 14.10
CA ALA A 158 -3.26 -0.95 15.31
C ALA A 158 -3.84 -2.35 15.08
N GLU A 159 -4.03 -2.73 13.82
CA GLU A 159 -4.59 -4.00 13.37
C GLU A 159 -3.57 -4.93 12.68
N ASP A 160 -2.31 -4.50 12.59
CA ASP A 160 -1.26 -5.24 11.88
C ASP A 160 -0.83 -6.51 12.64
N ILE A 161 -0.60 -7.57 11.87
CA ILE A 161 0.03 -8.80 12.32
C ILE A 161 1.46 -8.79 11.81
N VAL A 162 2.36 -8.63 12.76
CA VAL A 162 3.79 -8.58 12.53
C VAL A 162 4.35 -9.98 12.25
N HIS A 163 5.40 -10.03 11.43
CA HIS A 163 6.14 -11.27 11.22
C HIS A 163 7.26 -11.41 12.25
N PRO A 164 7.56 -12.61 12.79
CA PRO A 164 8.62 -12.76 13.79
C PRO A 164 9.98 -12.17 13.39
N LEU A 165 10.40 -12.42 12.16
CA LEU A 165 11.68 -11.96 11.60
C LEU A 165 11.68 -10.50 11.11
N GLU A 166 10.57 -9.76 11.23
CA GLU A 166 10.42 -8.42 10.66
C GLU A 166 11.50 -7.44 11.15
N LEU A 167 11.69 -7.33 12.46
CA LEU A 167 12.68 -6.42 13.04
C LEU A 167 14.12 -6.83 12.68
N LYS A 168 14.41 -8.15 12.59
CA LYS A 168 15.71 -8.65 12.11
C LYS A 168 15.98 -8.22 10.68
N VAL A 169 14.98 -8.28 9.79
CA VAL A 169 15.11 -7.79 8.41
C VAL A 169 15.46 -6.30 8.43
N PHE A 170 14.74 -5.48 9.20
CA PHE A 170 15.06 -4.05 9.27
C PHE A 170 16.47 -3.79 9.82
N ALA A 171 16.87 -4.49 10.88
CA ALA A 171 18.20 -4.34 11.48
C ALA A 171 19.34 -4.59 10.47
N HIS A 172 19.18 -5.57 9.57
CA HIS A 172 20.16 -5.87 8.54
C HIS A 172 20.21 -4.83 7.40
N TRP A 173 19.09 -4.20 7.06
CA TRP A 173 19.00 -3.34 5.88
C TRP A 173 19.18 -1.85 6.17
N LEU A 174 18.75 -1.38 7.34
CA LEU A 174 18.87 0.03 7.73
C LEU A 174 20.31 0.57 7.72
N PRO A 175 21.37 -0.19 8.07
CA PRO A 175 22.75 0.29 7.91
C PRO A 175 23.12 0.67 6.48
N HIS A 176 22.44 0.08 5.48
CA HIS A 176 22.78 0.23 4.05
C HIS A 176 21.78 1.08 3.27
N CYS A 177 20.59 1.32 3.82
CA CYS A 177 19.48 2.01 3.16
C CYS A 177 18.82 3.01 4.11
N ALA A 178 18.32 4.11 3.55
CA ALA A 178 17.60 5.12 4.32
C ALA A 178 16.19 4.66 4.73
N THR A 179 15.61 3.75 3.94
CA THR A 179 14.31 3.14 4.26
C THR A 179 14.18 1.73 3.71
N VAL A 180 13.39 0.92 4.39
CA VAL A 180 13.10 -0.47 4.07
C VAL A 180 11.59 -0.68 4.12
N GLN A 181 11.01 -1.24 3.06
CA GLN A 181 9.60 -1.61 2.99
C GLN A 181 9.49 -3.12 2.90
N LEU A 182 8.75 -3.74 3.82
CA LEU A 182 8.32 -5.12 3.69
C LEU A 182 7.09 -5.23 2.78
N PRO A 183 6.86 -6.39 2.13
CA PRO A 183 5.59 -6.69 1.50
C PRO A 183 4.43 -6.57 2.51
N VAL A 184 3.32 -5.98 2.07
CA VAL A 184 2.05 -6.05 2.78
C VAL A 184 1.19 -7.11 2.10
N MET A 185 0.68 -8.06 2.88
CA MET A 185 -0.10 -9.20 2.38
C MET A 185 -1.45 -9.27 3.11
N PRO A 186 -2.52 -8.74 2.49
CA PRO A 186 -3.88 -8.82 3.05
C PRO A 186 -4.30 -10.24 3.40
N LEU A 187 -4.93 -10.42 4.56
CA LEU A 187 -5.53 -11.69 4.93
C LEU A 187 -6.83 -11.93 4.14
N PRO A 188 -7.02 -13.12 3.53
CA PRO A 188 -8.31 -13.50 2.97
C PRO A 188 -9.39 -13.49 4.04
N HIS A 189 -10.46 -12.71 3.82
CA HIS A 189 -11.56 -12.62 4.77
C HIS A 189 -12.62 -13.69 4.48
N PRO A 190 -12.97 -14.57 5.44
CA PRO A 190 -13.85 -15.72 5.19
C PRO A 190 -15.26 -15.29 4.79
N ARG A 191 -15.74 -14.14 5.29
CA ARG A 191 -17.09 -13.61 5.02
C ARG A 191 -17.12 -12.54 3.92
N SER A 192 -15.98 -12.18 3.33
CA SER A 192 -15.89 -11.11 2.34
C SER A 192 -14.94 -11.48 1.20
N ARG A 193 -15.25 -12.61 0.58
CA ARG A 193 -14.44 -13.17 -0.51
C ARG A 193 -14.27 -12.23 -1.70
N PHE A 194 -15.25 -11.37 -1.98
CA PHE A 194 -15.19 -10.45 -3.11
C PHE A 194 -14.63 -9.08 -2.74
N VAL A 195 -15.14 -8.48 -1.65
CA VAL A 195 -14.77 -7.12 -1.25
C VAL A 195 -13.46 -7.10 -0.49
N ALA A 196 -13.22 -7.89 0.55
CA ALA A 196 -11.87 -7.95 1.12
C ALA A 196 -10.88 -8.64 0.14
N GLY A 197 -11.35 -9.67 -0.58
CA GLY A 197 -10.52 -10.46 -1.49
C GLY A 197 -9.87 -9.69 -2.65
N HIS A 198 -10.48 -8.60 -3.16
CA HIS A 198 -9.84 -7.82 -4.22
C HIS A 198 -8.54 -7.14 -3.76
N TYR A 199 -8.40 -6.84 -2.46
CA TYR A 199 -7.14 -6.33 -1.91
C TYR A 199 -6.05 -7.40 -1.95
N CYS A 200 -6.37 -8.67 -1.66
CA CYS A 200 -5.42 -9.77 -1.81
C CYS A 200 -4.85 -9.81 -3.24
N ASP A 201 -5.71 -9.65 -4.25
CA ASP A 201 -5.30 -9.67 -5.65
C ASP A 201 -4.40 -8.48 -6.01
N GLU A 202 -4.80 -7.28 -5.62
CA GLU A 202 -4.07 -6.05 -5.92
C GLU A 202 -2.70 -6.00 -5.23
N PHE A 203 -2.64 -6.39 -3.96
CA PHE A 203 -1.38 -6.39 -3.19
C PHE A 203 -0.44 -7.50 -3.65
N ALA A 204 -0.96 -8.66 -4.07
CA ALA A 204 -0.15 -9.72 -4.66
C ALA A 204 0.59 -9.23 -5.91
N GLU A 205 -0.06 -8.47 -6.78
CA GLU A 205 0.62 -7.86 -7.93
C GLU A 205 1.50 -6.68 -7.52
N ALA A 206 1.00 -5.77 -6.68
CA ALA A 206 1.71 -4.54 -6.32
C ALA A 206 3.05 -4.82 -5.62
N HIS A 207 3.05 -5.64 -4.55
CA HIS A 207 4.25 -5.91 -3.75
C HIS A 207 5.16 -6.98 -4.34
N ALA A 208 4.68 -7.83 -5.25
CA ALA A 208 5.51 -8.87 -5.87
C ALA A 208 6.00 -8.54 -7.29
N LYS A 209 5.42 -7.54 -7.95
CA LYS A 209 5.77 -7.12 -9.31
C LYS A 209 5.99 -5.62 -9.42
N THR A 210 4.97 -4.80 -9.17
CA THR A 210 5.01 -3.36 -9.49
C THR A 210 6.11 -2.63 -8.71
N LEU A 211 6.19 -2.83 -7.39
CA LEU A 211 7.24 -2.22 -6.56
C LEU A 211 8.63 -2.79 -6.86
N VAL A 212 8.72 -4.06 -7.28
CA VAL A 212 9.98 -4.67 -7.71
C VAL A 212 10.50 -4.02 -8.99
N VAL A 213 9.61 -3.74 -9.95
CA VAL A 213 9.96 -3.01 -11.18
C VAL A 213 10.32 -1.57 -10.87
N ARG A 214 9.55 -0.89 -10.03
CA ARG A 214 9.84 0.48 -9.58
C ARG A 214 11.26 0.60 -9.00
N GLN A 215 11.63 -0.29 -8.07
CA GLN A 215 12.98 -0.32 -7.51
C GLN A 215 14.05 -0.61 -8.57
N ALA A 216 13.77 -1.52 -9.53
CA ALA A 216 14.70 -1.82 -10.62
C ALA A 216 15.02 -0.60 -11.49
N LEU A 217 14.04 0.29 -11.63
CA LEU A 217 14.17 1.53 -12.40
C LEU A 217 14.85 2.66 -11.61
N GLY A 218 15.23 2.43 -10.35
CA GLY A 218 15.81 3.45 -9.47
C GLY A 218 14.80 4.52 -9.02
N ALA A 219 13.51 4.33 -9.28
CA ALA A 219 12.47 5.29 -8.91
C ALA A 219 12.22 5.31 -7.41
N GLY A 220 11.75 6.45 -6.88
CA GLY A 220 11.47 6.59 -5.45
C GLY A 220 10.44 5.56 -4.99
N LEU A 221 10.67 4.87 -3.87
CA LEU A 221 9.75 3.84 -3.38
C LEU A 221 8.74 4.47 -2.41
N PRO A 222 7.43 4.41 -2.69
CA PRO A 222 6.43 4.87 -1.73
C PRO A 222 6.36 3.90 -0.55
N LEU A 223 6.14 4.43 0.65
CA LEU A 223 5.89 3.60 1.82
C LEU A 223 4.40 3.28 1.94
N ALA A 224 4.09 2.08 2.41
CA ALA A 224 2.71 1.61 2.59
C ALA A 224 2.06 2.10 3.90
N GLY A 225 2.84 2.76 4.77
CA GLY A 225 2.40 3.22 6.09
C GLY A 225 2.37 2.17 7.19
N VAL A 226 2.70 0.93 6.81
CA VAL A 226 2.84 -0.24 7.66
C VAL A 226 3.99 -1.10 7.15
N GLY A 227 4.68 -1.80 8.04
CA GLY A 227 5.80 -2.68 7.68
C GLY A 227 6.92 -1.95 6.97
N CYS A 228 7.11 -0.67 7.28
CA CYS A 228 8.19 0.13 6.77
C CYS A 228 9.07 0.65 7.90
N ALA A 229 10.37 0.67 7.65
CA ALA A 229 11.37 1.21 8.55
C ALA A 229 12.07 2.40 7.90
N ILE A 230 12.30 3.45 8.67
CA ILE A 230 13.07 4.63 8.27
C ILE A 230 14.26 4.75 9.20
N ARG A 231 15.44 4.97 8.64
CA ARG A 231 16.66 5.15 9.44
C ARG A 231 16.55 6.42 10.28
N ARG A 232 16.97 6.33 11.54
CA ARG A 232 16.74 7.38 12.54
C ARG A 232 17.39 8.72 12.17
N ASP A 233 18.57 8.69 11.57
CA ASP A 233 19.30 9.87 11.07
C ASP A 233 18.55 10.57 9.92
N MET A 234 18.09 9.80 8.93
CA MET A 234 17.32 10.30 7.78
C MET A 234 16.01 10.94 8.25
N LEU A 235 15.30 10.26 9.17
CA LEU A 235 14.07 10.82 9.75
C LEU A 235 14.36 12.11 10.53
N GLY A 236 15.51 12.18 11.22
CA GLY A 236 16.01 13.40 11.87
C GLY A 236 16.25 14.53 10.88
N THR A 237 16.97 14.26 9.79
CA THR A 237 17.24 15.27 8.74
C THR A 237 15.94 15.81 8.13
N ILE A 238 14.94 14.94 7.92
CA ILE A 238 13.62 15.35 7.44
C ILE A 238 12.91 16.22 8.48
N ALA A 239 12.99 15.84 9.76
CA ALA A 239 12.42 16.63 10.85
C ALA A 239 13.06 18.03 10.91
N ASP A 240 14.38 18.12 10.85
CA ASP A 240 15.11 19.40 10.88
C ASP A 240 14.72 20.30 9.71
N ALA A 241 14.64 19.74 8.50
CA ALA A 241 14.19 20.47 7.30
C ALA A 241 12.73 20.96 7.40
N ARG A 242 11.91 20.35 8.27
CA ARG A 242 10.48 20.67 8.49
C ARG A 242 10.23 21.42 9.80
N GLY A 243 11.26 21.90 10.49
CA GLY A 243 11.11 22.65 11.75
C GLY A 243 10.84 21.77 12.98
N GLY A 244 11.36 20.54 12.99
CA GLY A 244 11.42 19.65 14.15
C GLY A 244 10.49 18.44 14.13
N SER A 245 9.68 18.24 13.09
CA SER A 245 8.74 17.11 12.98
C SER A 245 8.78 16.45 11.59
N PRO A 246 9.00 15.14 11.50
CA PRO A 246 9.26 14.49 10.21
C PRO A 246 7.99 14.17 9.42
N PHE A 247 6.83 13.99 10.06
CA PHE A 247 5.59 13.62 9.37
C PHE A 247 4.77 14.87 9.05
N ASP A 248 4.34 15.05 7.80
CA ASP A 248 3.54 16.21 7.44
C ASP A 248 2.08 16.02 7.88
N ALA A 249 1.69 16.74 8.94
CA ALA A 249 0.35 16.68 9.51
C ALA A 249 -0.77 17.10 8.55
N THR A 250 -0.44 17.78 7.45
CA THR A 250 -1.38 18.22 6.42
C THR A 250 -1.58 17.21 5.29
N SER A 251 -0.82 16.10 5.27
CA SER A 251 -0.99 15.04 4.27
C SER A 251 -2.01 13.99 4.72
N LEU A 252 -2.79 13.48 3.74
CA LEU A 252 -3.68 12.31 3.92
C LEU A 252 -2.97 10.97 3.67
N THR A 253 -1.76 11.04 3.11
CA THR A 253 -0.91 9.92 2.69
C THR A 253 0.54 10.27 3.00
N GLU A 254 0.81 10.56 4.28
CA GLU A 254 2.11 11.00 4.78
C GLU A 254 3.20 9.98 4.47
N ASP A 255 2.89 8.69 4.51
CA ASP A 255 3.83 7.59 4.30
C ASP A 255 4.32 7.54 2.85
N TYR A 256 3.38 7.74 1.92
CA TYR A 256 3.67 7.82 0.49
C TYR A 256 4.59 9.01 0.20
N GLU A 257 4.26 10.20 0.72
CA GLU A 257 5.06 11.40 0.56
C GLU A 257 6.44 11.29 1.22
N LEU A 258 6.51 10.63 2.38
CA LEU A 258 7.76 10.40 3.12
C LEU A 258 8.73 9.55 2.29
N GLY A 259 8.27 8.46 1.67
CA GLY A 259 9.11 7.65 0.78
C GLY A 259 9.69 8.43 -0.40
N LEU A 260 8.87 9.30 -1.02
CA LEU A 260 9.33 10.17 -2.10
C LEU A 260 10.27 11.28 -1.62
N THR A 261 10.06 11.80 -0.41
CA THR A 261 10.93 12.80 0.22
C THR A 261 12.31 12.20 0.48
N ILE A 262 12.37 10.99 1.04
CA ILE A 262 13.63 10.26 1.26
C ILE A 262 14.39 10.08 -0.05
N HIS A 263 13.70 9.70 -1.13
CA HIS A 263 14.32 9.57 -2.45
C HIS A 263 14.85 10.91 -2.98
N ALA A 264 14.08 11.99 -2.84
CA ALA A 264 14.50 13.33 -3.27
C ALA A 264 15.71 13.86 -2.49
N MET A 265 15.90 13.40 -1.26
CA MET A 265 17.09 13.67 -0.43
C MET A 265 18.25 12.71 -0.72
N GLY A 266 18.17 11.88 -1.77
CA GLY A 266 19.20 10.92 -2.15
C GLY A 266 19.22 9.64 -1.32
N GLY A 267 18.21 9.42 -0.47
CA GLY A 267 18.07 8.23 0.35
C GLY A 267 17.78 6.98 -0.49
N LYS A 268 18.55 5.91 -0.26
CA LYS A 268 18.30 4.61 -0.89
C LYS A 268 17.13 3.91 -0.19
N ALA A 269 16.16 3.44 -0.98
CA ALA A 269 15.02 2.67 -0.50
C ALA A 269 15.13 1.20 -0.93
N MET A 270 14.73 0.28 -0.04
CA MET A 270 14.77 -1.16 -0.30
C MET A 270 13.39 -1.80 -0.06
N LEU A 271 12.83 -2.44 -1.07
CA LEU A 271 11.74 -3.40 -0.93
C LEU A 271 12.33 -4.76 -0.52
N ALA A 272 12.34 -5.05 0.78
CA ALA A 272 12.93 -6.25 1.34
C ALA A 272 12.00 -7.47 1.17
N ARG A 273 12.14 -8.19 0.04
CA ARG A 273 11.43 -9.46 -0.21
C ARG A 273 12.24 -10.66 0.30
N VAL A 274 12.45 -10.70 1.61
CA VAL A 274 13.17 -11.78 2.30
C VAL A 274 12.23 -12.97 2.54
N PRO A 275 12.43 -14.16 1.96
CA PRO A 275 11.68 -15.36 2.33
C PRO A 275 11.84 -15.74 3.82
N GLU A 276 10.75 -16.19 4.44
CA GLU A 276 10.71 -16.70 5.82
C GLU A 276 11.51 -18.00 5.99
N SER A 277 11.62 -18.79 4.93
CA SER A 277 12.37 -20.05 4.83
C SER A 277 12.82 -20.26 3.38
N PRO A 278 13.85 -21.09 3.10
CA PRO A 278 14.28 -21.34 1.72
C PRO A 278 13.12 -21.77 0.80
N GLY A 279 12.75 -20.91 -0.15
CA GLY A 279 11.63 -21.14 -1.07
C GLY A 279 10.24 -20.78 -0.53
N GLY A 280 10.13 -20.38 0.74
CA GLY A 280 8.91 -19.99 1.42
C GLY A 280 8.37 -18.61 1.02
N ARG A 281 7.31 -18.17 1.72
CA ARG A 281 6.69 -16.85 1.50
C ARG A 281 7.60 -15.75 2.02
N PRO A 282 7.50 -14.51 1.51
CA PRO A 282 8.26 -13.41 2.08
C PRO A 282 7.80 -13.09 3.50
N VAL A 283 8.74 -12.72 4.36
CA VAL A 283 8.51 -11.93 5.58
C VAL A 283 7.67 -10.72 5.18
N ALA A 284 6.48 -10.60 5.74
CA ALA A 284 5.47 -9.65 5.31
C ALA A 284 4.54 -9.29 6.46
N VAL A 285 4.08 -8.05 6.47
CA VAL A 285 3.02 -7.59 7.37
C VAL A 285 1.69 -8.04 6.82
N ARG A 286 0.79 -8.47 7.71
CA ARG A 286 -0.54 -8.95 7.33
C ARG A 286 -1.60 -8.22 8.12
N ALA A 287 -2.72 -7.93 7.48
CA ALA A 287 -3.87 -7.32 8.15
C ALA A 287 -5.15 -7.71 7.41
N TYR A 288 -6.28 -7.60 8.10
CA TYR A 288 -7.56 -7.56 7.39
C TYR A 288 -7.75 -6.20 6.73
N PHE A 289 -8.31 -6.24 5.53
CA PHE A 289 -8.73 -5.05 4.81
C PHE A 289 -10.25 -4.91 4.87
N PRO A 290 -10.80 -3.69 4.61
CA PRO A 290 -12.22 -3.45 4.68
C PRO A 290 -13.05 -4.49 3.90
N ASP A 291 -14.05 -5.02 4.59
CA ASP A 291 -14.86 -6.16 4.14
C ASP A 291 -16.21 -5.75 3.53
N THR A 292 -16.57 -4.46 3.59
CA THR A 292 -17.80 -3.89 3.02
C THR A 292 -17.51 -2.89 1.91
N LEU A 293 -18.39 -2.83 0.90
CA LEU A 293 -18.23 -1.91 -0.24
C LEU A 293 -18.04 -0.45 0.20
N LYS A 294 -18.84 0.00 1.17
CA LYS A 294 -18.80 1.37 1.71
C LYS A 294 -17.42 1.68 2.32
N ALA A 295 -16.90 0.76 3.13
CA ALA A 295 -15.61 0.94 3.80
C ALA A 295 -14.45 0.89 2.79
N SER A 296 -14.47 -0.05 1.83
CA SER A 296 -13.45 -0.12 0.79
C SER A 296 -13.44 1.11 -0.13
N THR A 297 -14.62 1.59 -0.54
CA THR A 297 -14.75 2.83 -1.32
C THR A 297 -14.18 4.02 -0.57
N ARG A 298 -14.40 4.13 0.75
CA ARG A 298 -13.86 5.20 1.58
C ARG A 298 -12.34 5.13 1.69
N GLN A 299 -11.79 3.95 1.95
CA GLN A 299 -10.35 3.74 2.04
C GLN A 299 -9.66 4.07 0.71
N LYS A 300 -10.15 3.53 -0.42
CA LYS A 300 -9.59 3.82 -1.74
C LYS A 300 -9.75 5.28 -2.16
N ALA A 301 -10.84 5.94 -1.79
CA ALA A 301 -11.01 7.36 -2.06
C ALA A 301 -9.94 8.21 -1.35
N ARG A 302 -9.57 7.84 -0.11
CA ARG A 302 -8.48 8.50 0.62
C ARG A 302 -7.15 8.34 -0.10
N TRP A 303 -6.81 7.11 -0.52
CA TRP A 303 -5.59 6.86 -1.29
C TRP A 303 -5.57 7.62 -2.62
N LEU A 304 -6.66 7.59 -3.38
CA LEU A 304 -6.75 8.31 -4.65
C LEU A 304 -6.62 9.83 -4.47
N THR A 305 -7.26 10.39 -3.42
CA THR A 305 -7.16 11.82 -3.09
C THR A 305 -5.73 12.20 -2.73
N GLY A 306 -5.07 11.44 -1.84
CA GLY A 306 -3.70 11.73 -1.40
C GLY A 306 -2.65 11.51 -2.47
N ILE A 307 -2.70 10.38 -3.19
CA ILE A 307 -1.66 9.99 -4.15
C ILE A 307 -1.83 10.70 -5.49
N ALA A 308 -3.04 10.67 -6.07
CA ALA A 308 -3.25 11.05 -7.46
C ALA A 308 -3.72 12.50 -7.64
N LEU A 309 -4.41 13.08 -6.65
CA LEU A 309 -4.90 14.45 -6.68
C LEU A 309 -3.99 15.40 -5.90
N ALA A 310 -4.05 15.38 -4.56
CA ALA A 310 -3.25 16.26 -3.70
C ALA A 310 -1.73 16.02 -3.84
N GLY A 311 -1.33 14.78 -4.11
CA GLY A 311 0.06 14.41 -4.35
C GLY A 311 0.66 15.08 -5.60
N TRP A 312 -0.16 15.53 -6.56
CA TRP A 312 0.30 16.29 -7.72
C TRP A 312 0.97 17.60 -7.29
N ASP A 313 0.28 18.37 -6.46
CA ASP A 313 0.72 19.69 -6.00
C ASP A 313 1.89 19.60 -5.01
N ARG A 314 1.92 18.52 -4.21
CA ARG A 314 2.86 18.39 -3.08
C ARG A 314 4.19 17.75 -3.44
N THR A 315 4.18 16.74 -4.32
CA THR A 315 5.40 15.95 -4.62
C THR A 315 6.04 16.31 -5.95
N GLY A 316 5.31 17.03 -6.82
CA GLY A 316 5.78 17.47 -8.13
C GLY A 316 6.33 16.34 -9.01
N TRP A 317 7.28 16.71 -9.88
CA TRP A 317 8.07 15.78 -10.69
C TRP A 317 9.52 15.83 -10.22
N HIS A 318 10.18 14.68 -10.14
CA HIS A 318 11.61 14.62 -9.80
C HIS A 318 12.48 15.20 -10.93
N ALA A 319 13.80 15.32 -10.70
CA ALA A 319 14.75 15.86 -11.68
C ALA A 319 14.50 15.32 -13.11
N ARG A 320 14.58 16.20 -14.12
CA ARG A 320 14.21 15.94 -15.52
C ARG A 320 14.88 14.71 -16.16
N ALA A 321 16.00 14.24 -15.60
CA ALA A 321 16.79 13.13 -16.15
C ALA A 321 16.32 11.72 -15.71
N HIS A 322 15.38 11.58 -14.77
CA HIS A 322 15.00 10.26 -14.24
C HIS A 322 13.69 9.71 -14.84
N LEU A 323 13.76 9.28 -16.11
CA LEU A 323 12.61 8.79 -16.88
C LEU A 323 11.82 7.66 -16.19
N GLY A 324 12.52 6.75 -15.49
CA GLY A 324 11.88 5.67 -14.74
C GLY A 324 11.01 6.17 -13.57
N ASP A 325 11.45 7.24 -12.89
CA ASP A 325 10.68 7.83 -11.79
C ASP A 325 9.47 8.61 -12.31
N HIS A 326 9.65 9.33 -13.42
CA HIS A 326 8.55 10.03 -14.09
C HIS A 326 7.48 9.04 -14.57
N TRP A 327 7.88 7.95 -15.22
CA TRP A 327 6.93 6.93 -15.64
C TRP A 327 6.18 6.30 -14.45
N MET A 328 6.88 5.96 -13.37
CA MET A 328 6.27 5.37 -12.17
C MET A 328 5.32 6.36 -11.46
N ARG A 329 5.66 7.64 -11.35
CA ARG A 329 4.77 8.68 -10.82
C ARG A 329 3.53 8.91 -11.69
N MET A 330 3.70 8.88 -13.02
CA MET A 330 2.57 8.95 -13.95
C MET A 330 1.62 7.77 -13.71
N ARG A 331 2.17 6.55 -13.52
CA ARG A 331 1.38 5.37 -13.19
C ARG A 331 0.63 5.48 -11.86
N ASP A 332 1.20 6.09 -10.83
CA ASP A 332 0.48 6.31 -9.56
C ASP A 332 -0.72 7.25 -9.76
N ARG A 333 -0.56 8.24 -10.65
CA ARG A 333 -1.57 9.26 -10.95
C ARG A 333 -2.59 8.80 -12.00
N ARG A 334 -2.30 7.73 -12.75
CA ARG A 334 -3.10 7.26 -13.91
C ARG A 334 -4.56 6.98 -13.58
N ALA A 335 -4.87 6.69 -12.31
CA ALA A 335 -6.24 6.46 -11.87
C ALA A 335 -7.17 7.65 -12.18
N THR A 336 -6.66 8.88 -12.25
CA THR A 336 -7.46 10.07 -12.63
C THR A 336 -7.98 10.00 -14.06
N LEU A 337 -7.24 9.38 -14.99
CA LEU A 337 -7.64 9.19 -16.39
C LEU A 337 -8.30 7.83 -16.63
N ALA A 338 -7.79 6.78 -16.00
CA ALA A 338 -8.29 5.41 -16.18
C ALA A 338 -9.73 5.25 -15.70
N LEU A 339 -10.15 5.97 -14.65
CA LEU A 339 -11.50 5.85 -14.08
C LEU A 339 -12.59 6.46 -15.01
N PRO A 340 -12.42 7.66 -15.58
CA PRO A 340 -13.29 8.16 -16.65
C PRO A 340 -13.36 7.23 -17.87
N VAL A 341 -12.21 6.71 -18.33
CA VAL A 341 -12.17 5.75 -19.45
C VAL A 341 -12.98 4.49 -19.13
N LEU A 342 -12.83 3.95 -17.92
CA LEU A 342 -13.60 2.80 -17.45
C LEU A 342 -15.10 3.10 -17.37
N ALA A 343 -15.49 4.28 -16.89
CA ALA A 343 -16.89 4.71 -16.87
C ALA A 343 -17.47 4.80 -18.29
N ILE A 344 -16.74 5.41 -19.23
CA ILE A 344 -17.12 5.50 -20.65
C ILE A 344 -17.24 4.11 -21.27
N ALA A 345 -16.36 3.17 -20.92
CA ALA A 345 -16.44 1.79 -21.39
C ALA A 345 -17.72 1.09 -20.91
N TYR A 346 -18.09 1.24 -19.64
CA TYR A 346 -19.36 0.68 -19.15
C TYR A 346 -20.58 1.35 -19.79
N CYS A 347 -20.56 2.68 -19.98
CA CYS A 347 -21.60 3.38 -20.73
C CYS A 347 -21.68 2.88 -22.18
N THR A 348 -20.54 2.61 -22.81
CA THR A 348 -20.46 2.07 -24.17
C THR A 348 -21.12 0.68 -24.25
N LEU A 349 -20.85 -0.21 -23.30
CA LEU A 349 -21.50 -1.52 -23.23
C LEU A 349 -23.03 -1.40 -23.11
N LEU A 350 -23.50 -0.46 -22.29
CA LEU A 350 -24.93 -0.18 -22.14
C LEU A 350 -25.54 0.36 -23.45
N LEU A 351 -24.88 1.32 -24.09
CA LEU A 351 -25.33 1.90 -25.36
C LEU A 351 -25.43 0.85 -26.47
N TRP A 352 -24.45 -0.06 -26.56
CA TRP A 352 -24.50 -1.19 -27.49
C TRP A 352 -25.63 -2.15 -27.17
N SER A 353 -25.86 -2.47 -25.89
CA SER A 353 -26.95 -3.35 -25.46
C SER A 353 -28.32 -2.77 -25.84
N VAL A 354 -28.52 -1.47 -25.61
CA VAL A 354 -29.75 -0.76 -26.00
C VAL A 354 -29.89 -0.72 -27.53
N SER A 355 -28.83 -0.38 -28.26
CA SER A 355 -28.85 -0.32 -29.71
C SER A 355 -29.21 -1.67 -30.34
N LEU A 356 -28.57 -2.76 -29.91
CA LEU A 356 -28.87 -4.11 -30.37
C LEU A 356 -30.32 -4.51 -30.06
N SER A 357 -30.82 -4.16 -28.87
CA SER A 357 -32.21 -4.43 -28.48
C SER A 357 -33.20 -3.68 -29.37
N VAL A 358 -32.96 -2.40 -29.65
CA VAL A 358 -33.81 -1.60 -30.55
C VAL A 358 -33.79 -2.16 -31.97
N HIS A 359 -32.62 -2.49 -32.50
CA HIS A 359 -32.50 -3.11 -33.82
C HIS A 359 -33.22 -4.46 -33.90
N GLY A 360 -33.10 -5.29 -32.86
CA GLY A 360 -33.84 -6.56 -32.73
C GLY A 360 -35.35 -6.37 -32.68
N LEU A 361 -35.85 -5.36 -31.97
CA LEU A 361 -37.29 -5.06 -31.88
C LEU A 361 -37.85 -4.47 -33.17
N VAL A 362 -37.08 -3.63 -33.86
CA VAL A 362 -37.49 -2.95 -35.11
C VAL A 362 -37.23 -3.82 -36.35
N GLY A 363 -36.51 -4.94 -36.21
CA GLY A 363 -36.17 -5.82 -37.33
C GLY A 363 -35.17 -5.20 -38.31
N SER A 364 -34.36 -4.23 -37.86
CA SER A 364 -33.34 -3.57 -38.68
C SER A 364 -31.95 -4.15 -38.39
N PRO A 365 -31.05 -4.21 -39.39
CA PRO A 365 -29.71 -4.75 -39.18
C PRO A 365 -28.94 -3.89 -38.16
N PRO A 366 -28.20 -4.51 -37.23
CA PRO A 366 -27.38 -3.76 -36.28
C PRO A 366 -26.26 -3.01 -37.00
N PRO A 367 -25.76 -1.91 -36.42
CA PRO A 367 -24.70 -1.13 -37.04
C PRO A 367 -23.42 -1.96 -37.15
N ALA A 368 -22.84 -2.00 -38.34
CA ALA A 368 -21.57 -2.68 -38.57
C ALA A 368 -20.42 -1.94 -37.88
N LEU A 369 -19.55 -2.71 -37.23
CA LEU A 369 -18.31 -2.21 -36.67
C LEU A 369 -17.21 -2.18 -37.75
N ASP A 370 -16.50 -1.06 -37.80
CA ASP A 370 -15.33 -0.86 -38.66
C ASP A 370 -14.26 -1.95 -38.41
N PRO A 371 -13.64 -2.54 -39.44
CA PRO A 371 -12.56 -3.53 -39.28
C PRO A 371 -11.44 -3.07 -38.33
N LEU A 372 -11.11 -1.77 -38.32
CA LEU A 372 -10.10 -1.23 -37.41
C LEU A 372 -10.57 -1.28 -35.95
N VAL A 373 -11.83 -0.94 -35.68
CA VAL A 373 -12.42 -1.02 -34.33
C VAL A 373 -12.47 -2.48 -33.88
N HIS A 374 -12.82 -3.42 -34.76
CA HIS A 374 -12.75 -4.85 -34.45
C HIS A 374 -11.33 -5.29 -34.06
N ALA A 375 -10.31 -4.89 -34.81
CA ALA A 375 -8.92 -5.21 -34.50
C ALA A 375 -8.50 -4.65 -33.13
N LEU A 376 -8.87 -3.40 -32.82
CA LEU A 376 -8.62 -2.77 -31.51
C LEU A 376 -9.31 -3.52 -30.36
N LEU A 377 -10.55 -3.97 -30.56
CA LEU A 377 -11.28 -4.74 -29.56
C LEU A 377 -10.62 -6.10 -29.30
N TRP A 378 -10.18 -6.81 -30.34
CA TRP A 378 -9.44 -8.07 -30.20
C TRP A 378 -8.09 -7.89 -29.52
N ALA A 379 -7.35 -6.83 -29.85
CA ALA A 379 -6.10 -6.49 -29.17
C ALA A 379 -6.34 -6.23 -27.67
N ASN A 380 -7.35 -5.44 -27.32
CA ASN A 380 -7.72 -5.21 -25.93
C ASN A 380 -8.20 -6.47 -25.21
N PHE A 381 -8.92 -7.35 -25.90
CA PHE A 381 -9.34 -8.63 -25.34
C PHE A 381 -8.14 -9.53 -25.03
N ALA A 382 -7.16 -9.62 -25.94
CA ALA A 382 -5.91 -10.35 -25.70
C ALA A 382 -5.13 -9.77 -24.51
N LEU A 383 -5.05 -8.43 -24.41
CA LEU A 383 -4.43 -7.74 -23.26
C LEU A 383 -5.16 -8.01 -21.95
N LEU A 384 -6.49 -8.06 -21.97
CA LEU A 384 -7.30 -8.41 -20.81
C LEU A 384 -7.02 -9.85 -20.36
N LEU A 385 -7.01 -10.82 -21.29
CA LEU A 385 -6.69 -12.22 -20.99
C LEU A 385 -5.29 -12.35 -20.39
N TRP A 386 -4.31 -11.67 -20.99
CA TRP A 386 -2.95 -11.59 -20.44
C TRP A 386 -2.97 -11.01 -19.02
N ARG A 387 -3.72 -9.93 -18.79
CA ARG A 387 -3.77 -9.28 -17.48
C ARG A 387 -4.35 -10.21 -16.41
N LEU A 388 -5.43 -10.92 -16.74
CA LEU A 388 -6.06 -11.91 -15.88
C LEU A 388 -5.13 -13.09 -15.58
N ALA A 389 -4.41 -13.60 -16.58
CA ALA A 389 -3.47 -14.71 -16.41
C ALA A 389 -2.33 -14.35 -15.46
N VAL A 390 -1.71 -13.19 -15.65
CA VAL A 390 -0.63 -12.72 -14.77
C VAL A 390 -1.16 -12.47 -13.36
N ARG A 391 -2.32 -11.82 -13.20
CA ARG A 391 -2.96 -11.65 -11.89
C ARG A 391 -3.12 -12.98 -11.19
N ALA A 392 -3.76 -13.95 -11.85
CA ALA A 392 -3.99 -15.28 -11.32
C ALA A 392 -2.66 -15.95 -10.92
N ALA A 393 -1.58 -15.79 -11.69
CA ALA A 393 -0.27 -16.34 -11.36
C ALA A 393 0.35 -15.73 -10.08
N PHE A 394 0.22 -14.42 -9.87
CA PHE A 394 0.71 -13.77 -8.65
C PHE A 394 -0.15 -14.11 -7.43
N VAL A 395 -1.48 -14.14 -7.59
CA VAL A 395 -2.41 -14.55 -6.54
C VAL A 395 -2.21 -16.02 -6.17
N HIS A 396 -2.02 -16.90 -7.15
CA HIS A 396 -1.71 -18.32 -6.93
C HIS A 396 -0.48 -18.48 -6.06
N ARG A 397 0.59 -17.75 -6.36
CA ARG A 397 1.84 -17.83 -5.60
C ARG A 397 1.74 -17.24 -4.20
N ALA A 398 0.85 -16.27 -3.97
CA ALA A 398 0.65 -15.65 -2.67
C ALA A 398 -0.31 -16.47 -1.78
N TYR A 399 -1.46 -16.88 -2.32
CA TYR A 399 -2.59 -17.42 -1.56
C TYR A 399 -3.10 -18.79 -2.04
N GLY A 400 -2.55 -19.33 -3.12
CA GLY A 400 -2.92 -20.64 -3.67
C GLY A 400 -3.95 -20.58 -4.80
N TRP A 401 -4.22 -21.74 -5.41
CA TRP A 401 -5.03 -21.86 -6.63
C TRP A 401 -6.49 -21.41 -6.45
N ARG A 402 -7.08 -21.64 -5.27
CA ARG A 402 -8.48 -21.27 -5.00
C ARG A 402 -8.67 -19.76 -5.13
N GLU A 403 -7.78 -18.99 -4.51
CA GLU A 403 -7.79 -17.53 -4.60
C GLU A 403 -7.46 -17.03 -6.01
N ALA A 404 -6.58 -17.74 -6.75
CA ALA A 404 -6.31 -17.42 -8.15
C ALA A 404 -7.55 -17.54 -9.04
N CYS A 405 -8.40 -18.56 -8.85
CA CYS A 405 -9.67 -18.70 -9.56
C CYS A 405 -10.62 -17.54 -9.25
N TRP A 406 -10.66 -17.10 -7.98
CA TRP A 406 -11.49 -15.95 -7.58
C TRP A 406 -10.96 -14.59 -8.04
N SER A 407 -9.68 -14.48 -8.37
CA SER A 407 -9.06 -13.21 -8.78
C SER A 407 -9.66 -12.62 -10.07
N ALA A 408 -10.14 -13.47 -10.98
CA ALA A 408 -10.77 -13.03 -12.23
C ALA A 408 -12.12 -12.34 -11.99
N PRO A 409 -13.14 -12.98 -11.36
CA PRO A 409 -14.41 -12.31 -11.09
C PRO A 409 -14.27 -11.12 -10.13
N ARG A 410 -13.26 -11.11 -9.24
CA ARG A 410 -12.97 -9.96 -8.36
C ARG A 410 -12.55 -8.70 -9.11
N VAL A 411 -12.06 -8.78 -10.34
CA VAL A 411 -11.76 -7.59 -11.16
C VAL A 411 -12.99 -6.70 -11.31
N LEU A 412 -14.18 -7.27 -11.50
CA LEU A 412 -15.42 -6.51 -11.60
C LEU A 412 -15.75 -5.75 -10.30
N VAL A 413 -15.50 -6.39 -9.16
CA VAL A 413 -15.74 -5.82 -7.83
C VAL A 413 -14.72 -4.72 -7.55
N GLY A 414 -13.44 -4.94 -7.88
CA GLY A 414 -12.39 -3.92 -7.80
C GLY A 414 -12.71 -2.70 -8.66
N ASN A 415 -13.14 -2.91 -9.91
CA ASN A 415 -13.58 -1.84 -10.82
C ASN A 415 -14.76 -1.05 -10.27
N TYR A 416 -15.78 -1.74 -9.75
CA TYR A 416 -16.93 -1.11 -9.11
C TYR A 416 -16.48 -0.21 -7.94
N ILE A 417 -15.71 -0.76 -7.00
CA ILE A 417 -15.21 0.00 -5.84
C ILE A 417 -14.38 1.20 -6.31
N ALA A 418 -13.53 1.04 -7.32
CA ALA A 418 -12.68 2.10 -7.86
C ALA A 418 -13.49 3.26 -8.47
N LEU A 419 -14.56 2.98 -9.23
CA LEU A 419 -15.45 4.02 -9.79
C LEU A 419 -16.13 4.85 -8.69
N PHE A 420 -16.66 4.20 -7.65
CA PHE A 420 -17.28 4.91 -6.53
C PHE A 420 -16.25 5.65 -5.67
N ALA A 421 -15.04 5.09 -5.53
CA ALA A 421 -13.92 5.75 -4.86
C ALA A 421 -13.49 7.01 -5.60
N ALA A 422 -13.46 6.98 -6.95
CA ALA A 422 -13.19 8.14 -7.80
C ALA A 422 -14.12 9.31 -7.50
N ARG A 423 -15.43 9.03 -7.55
CA ARG A 423 -16.46 10.04 -7.30
C ARG A 423 -16.32 10.64 -5.90
N ARG A 424 -16.06 9.81 -4.89
CA ARG A 424 -15.84 10.29 -3.52
C ARG A 424 -14.54 11.10 -3.40
N ALA A 425 -13.46 10.68 -4.05
CA ALA A 425 -12.17 11.37 -4.03
C ALA A 425 -12.26 12.77 -4.63
N ILE A 426 -12.94 12.93 -5.77
CA ILE A 426 -13.20 14.25 -6.37
C ILE A 426 -13.97 15.16 -5.39
N GLY A 427 -15.00 14.63 -4.72
CA GLY A 427 -15.74 15.37 -3.69
C GLY A 427 -14.94 15.70 -2.41
N LEU A 428 -13.91 14.92 -2.08
CA LEU A 428 -12.99 15.22 -0.98
C LEU A 428 -12.01 16.32 -1.41
N TYR A 429 -11.40 16.16 -2.58
CA TYR A 429 -10.42 17.08 -3.13
C TYR A 429 -10.99 18.47 -3.37
N THR A 430 -12.19 18.57 -3.97
CA THR A 430 -12.90 19.85 -4.14
C THR A 430 -13.10 20.59 -2.82
N ARG A 431 -13.50 19.89 -1.75
CA ARG A 431 -13.62 20.51 -0.41
C ARG A 431 -12.27 20.97 0.14
N MET A 432 -11.19 20.22 -0.09
CA MET A 432 -9.85 20.65 0.30
C MET A 432 -9.42 21.91 -0.44
N LEU A 433 -9.74 22.05 -1.72
CA LEU A 433 -9.51 23.28 -2.49
C LEU A 433 -10.28 24.48 -1.91
N PHE A 434 -11.42 24.25 -1.26
CA PHE A 434 -12.18 25.26 -0.51
C PHE A 434 -11.75 25.40 0.97
N GLY A 435 -10.56 24.91 1.34
CA GLY A 435 -9.96 25.11 2.66
C GLY A 435 -10.38 24.12 3.75
N ALA A 436 -11.10 23.05 3.41
CA ALA A 436 -11.43 22.01 4.39
C ALA A 436 -10.17 21.24 4.81
N ALA A 437 -9.91 21.16 6.13
CA ALA A 437 -8.79 20.41 6.66
C ALA A 437 -8.94 18.90 6.40
N PRO A 438 -7.84 18.20 6.09
CA PRO A 438 -7.83 16.75 6.00
C PRO A 438 -8.19 16.13 7.35
N ARG A 439 -9.17 15.23 7.37
CA ARG A 439 -9.55 14.48 8.56
C ARG A 439 -9.17 13.02 8.41
N TRP A 440 -8.67 12.42 9.48
CA TRP A 440 -8.41 10.99 9.55
C TRP A 440 -9.73 10.20 9.57
N ASP A 441 -10.26 9.88 8.38
CA ASP A 441 -11.47 9.07 8.19
C ASP A 441 -11.08 7.57 8.23
N LYS A 442 -10.76 7.06 9.43
CA LYS A 442 -10.33 5.67 9.65
C LYS A 442 -11.53 4.70 9.48
N THR A 443 -11.27 3.52 8.90
CA THR A 443 -12.26 2.42 8.83
C THR A 443 -12.25 1.62 10.12
N ALA A 444 -13.37 1.04 10.53
CA ALA A 444 -13.35 0.10 11.64
C ALA A 444 -12.47 -1.11 11.27
N HIS A 445 -11.53 -1.45 12.13
CA HIS A 445 -10.59 -2.53 11.89
C HIS A 445 -10.96 -3.79 12.67
N GLN A 446 -10.52 -4.92 12.14
CA GLN A 446 -10.69 -6.23 12.75
C GLN A 446 -9.30 -6.83 12.94
N PHE A 447 -8.99 -7.26 14.16
CA PHE A 447 -7.83 -8.10 14.42
C PHE A 447 -8.29 -9.56 14.40
N PRO A 448 -7.59 -10.47 13.70
CA PRO A 448 -7.99 -11.87 13.74
C PRO A 448 -7.93 -12.42 15.15
N ASP A 449 -8.92 -13.23 15.48
CA ASP A 449 -8.81 -14.18 16.57
C ASP A 449 -7.79 -15.22 16.11
N LEU A 450 -6.51 -15.02 16.44
CA LEU A 450 -5.48 -16.01 16.17
C LEU A 450 -5.80 -17.25 17.03
N PRO A 451 -6.06 -18.43 16.45
CA PRO A 451 -5.83 -19.66 17.22
C PRO A 451 -4.31 -19.72 17.49
N GLU A 452 -3.93 -19.98 18.74
CA GLU A 452 -2.61 -20.54 19.01
C GLU A 452 -2.39 -21.73 18.06
N GLN A 453 -1.28 -21.71 17.32
CA GLN A 453 -0.76 -22.83 16.54
C GLN A 453 -1.63 -23.33 15.37
N VAL A 454 -1.09 -23.17 14.16
CA VAL A 454 -1.00 -24.33 13.26
C VAL A 454 0.44 -24.40 12.79
N ALA A 455 1.24 -25.16 13.54
CA ALA A 455 2.36 -25.86 12.95
C ALA A 455 1.80 -26.82 11.89
N GLY A 456 2.32 -26.74 10.67
CA GLY A 456 1.93 -27.54 9.53
C GLY A 456 2.80 -27.20 8.34
#